data_AF-A0A3R6C1X5-F1
#
_entry.id   AF-A0A3R6C1X5-F1
#
_cell.length_a   1.000
_cell.length_b   1.000
_cell.length_c   1.000
_cell.angle_alpha   90.00
_cell.angle_beta   90.00
_cell.angle_gamma   90.00
#
_symmetry.space_group_name_H-M   'P 1'
#
loop_
_entity.id
_entity.type
_entity.pdbx_description
1 polymer ?
#
loop_
_entity_poly.entity_id
_entity_poly.type
_entity_poly.pdbx_seq_one_letter_code
_entity_poly.pdbx_strand_id
1 'polypeptide(L)'
;MEVLQDFLKKEKIRSKKLLHKFQKDKKLYLAMQKEGIWFPISKINSGQHLIKLEGYDNTFNDEWEQKFEIEGFNLKIEGGLWISDIGSFYTFNEAEFCGEAISFKTGDGDIQYSDFKYDVPAGKYLLSVKGFLRKEKKGFPNPNSGFLFSLVKVDEFSGFKNPREDIYNFNVTNM
;
A
#
# COMPACT_ATOMS: atom_id res chain seq x y z
N MET A 1 -8.96 -0.85 -7.86
CA MET A 1 -9.59 0.49 -7.88
C MET A 1 -11.11 0.43 -7.81
N GLU A 2 -11.72 -0.60 -8.40
CA GLU A 2 -13.17 -0.82 -8.35
C GLU A 2 -13.74 -0.78 -6.92
N VAL A 3 -13.13 -1.53 -5.99
CA VAL A 3 -13.51 -1.55 -4.57
C VAL A 3 -13.60 -0.15 -3.96
N LEU A 4 -12.63 0.72 -4.24
CA LEU A 4 -12.60 2.09 -3.74
C LEU A 4 -13.75 2.91 -4.35
N GLN A 5 -13.97 2.82 -5.66
CA GLN A 5 -15.04 3.58 -6.32
C GLN A 5 -16.42 3.21 -5.79
N ASP A 6 -16.68 1.91 -5.63
CA ASP A 6 -17.96 1.43 -5.14
C ASP A 6 -18.21 1.88 -3.71
N PHE A 7 -17.17 1.86 -2.87
CA PHE A 7 -17.23 2.45 -1.53
C PHE A 7 -17.53 3.95 -1.57
N LEU A 8 -16.84 4.73 -2.42
CA LEU A 8 -17.07 6.17 -2.54
C LEU A 8 -18.49 6.49 -3.02
N LYS A 9 -19.03 5.72 -3.99
CA LYS A 9 -20.41 5.85 -4.48
C LYS A 9 -21.41 5.54 -3.37
N LYS A 10 -21.21 4.43 -2.64
CA LYS A 10 -22.05 4.01 -1.50
C LYS A 10 -22.10 5.08 -0.41
N GLU A 11 -20.96 5.67 -0.06
CA GLU A 11 -20.83 6.73 0.94
C GLU A 11 -21.15 8.14 0.39
N LYS A 12 -21.63 8.24 -0.86
CA LYS A 12 -22.00 9.49 -1.56
C LYS A 12 -20.86 10.53 -1.57
N ILE A 13 -19.61 10.07 -1.69
CA ILE A 13 -18.42 10.91 -1.72
C ILE A 13 -18.11 11.33 -3.15
N ARG A 14 -18.19 12.63 -3.42
CA ARG A 14 -17.88 13.23 -4.74
C ARG A 14 -16.57 14.03 -4.78
N SER A 15 -15.91 14.20 -3.63
CA SER A 15 -14.67 14.98 -3.54
C SER A 15 -13.50 14.21 -4.14
N LYS A 16 -12.67 14.87 -4.94
CA LYS A 16 -11.37 14.34 -5.39
C LYS A 16 -10.28 14.45 -4.31
N LYS A 17 -10.46 15.30 -3.29
CA LYS A 17 -9.51 15.47 -2.17
C LYS A 17 -9.70 14.36 -1.13
N LEU A 18 -9.45 13.12 -1.52
CA LEU A 18 -9.74 11.93 -0.72
C LEU A 18 -8.90 11.87 0.55
N LEU A 19 -7.59 12.11 0.46
CA LEU A 19 -6.69 12.06 1.61
C LEU A 19 -7.13 13.03 2.72
N HIS A 20 -7.47 14.27 2.34
CA HIS A 20 -7.99 15.26 3.28
C HIS A 20 -9.29 14.80 3.96
N LYS A 21 -10.18 14.15 3.19
CA LYS A 21 -11.44 13.64 3.72
C LYS A 21 -11.20 12.50 4.71
N PHE A 22 -10.34 11.54 4.37
CA PHE A 22 -10.00 10.40 5.25
C PHE A 22 -9.24 10.83 6.51
N GLN A 23 -8.49 11.93 6.44
CA GLN A 23 -7.81 12.49 7.62
C GLN A 23 -8.78 13.18 8.59
N LYS A 24 -9.84 13.84 8.08
CA LYS A 24 -10.82 14.56 8.92
C LYS A 24 -11.94 13.68 9.44
N ASP A 25 -12.40 12.72 8.63
CA ASP A 25 -13.54 11.87 8.97
C ASP A 25 -13.06 10.50 9.48
N LYS A 26 -12.90 10.41 10.80
CA LYS A 26 -12.47 9.18 11.47
C LYS A 26 -13.45 8.02 11.25
N LYS A 27 -14.76 8.28 11.21
CA LYS A 27 -15.77 7.22 11.05
C LYS A 27 -15.66 6.61 9.65
N LEU A 28 -15.57 7.46 8.63
CA LEU A 28 -15.38 7.04 7.26
C LEU A 28 -14.08 6.23 7.09
N TYR A 29 -12.98 6.74 7.66
CA TYR A 29 -11.69 6.05 7.60
C TYR A 29 -11.74 4.66 8.25
N LEU A 30 -12.37 4.52 9.42
CA LEU A 30 -12.53 3.22 10.09
C LEU A 30 -13.44 2.28 9.29
N ALA A 31 -14.48 2.78 8.62
CA ALA A 31 -15.30 1.99 7.71
C ALA A 31 -14.47 1.44 6.55
N MET A 32 -13.56 2.24 5.98
CA MET A 32 -12.63 1.76 4.94
C MET A 32 -11.71 0.65 5.43
N GLN A 33 -11.20 0.74 6.66
CA GLN A 33 -10.37 -0.34 7.24
C GLN A 33 -11.20 -1.61 7.43
N LYS A 34 -12.42 -1.46 7.97
CA LYS A 34 -13.32 -2.59 8.22
C LYS A 34 -13.68 -3.33 6.94
N GLU A 35 -13.98 -2.60 5.87
CA GLU A 35 -14.37 -3.18 4.58
C GLU A 35 -13.17 -3.56 3.70
N GLY A 36 -11.94 -3.34 4.17
CA GLY A 36 -10.71 -3.67 3.44
C GLY A 36 -10.47 -2.81 2.19
N ILE A 37 -10.96 -1.57 2.17
CA ILE A 37 -10.94 -0.71 0.99
C ILE A 37 -9.53 -0.16 0.70
N TRP A 38 -8.77 0.15 1.75
CA TRP A 38 -7.42 0.69 1.62
C TRP A 38 -6.57 0.35 2.85
N PHE A 39 -5.25 0.29 2.65
CA PHE A 39 -4.29 0.08 3.71
C PHE A 39 -3.17 1.13 3.60
N PRO A 40 -3.17 2.19 4.43
CA PRO A 40 -2.15 3.22 4.39
C PRO A 40 -0.95 2.86 5.27
N ILE A 41 0.25 2.88 4.69
CA ILE A 41 1.50 2.95 5.45
C ILE A 41 1.87 4.43 5.60
N SER A 42 1.86 4.93 6.83
CA SER A 42 2.17 6.34 7.12
C SER A 42 3.63 6.52 7.57
N LYS A 43 4.13 7.76 7.45
CA LYS A 43 5.45 8.19 7.96
C LYS A 43 6.65 7.45 7.32
N ILE A 44 6.54 7.07 6.05
CA ILE A 44 7.63 6.52 5.23
C ILE A 44 7.85 7.38 3.99
N ASN A 45 9.05 7.29 3.40
CA ASN A 45 9.34 7.92 2.11
C ASN A 45 9.13 6.91 0.98
N SER A 46 8.01 7.01 0.27
CA SER A 46 7.57 6.06 -0.76
C SER A 46 8.62 5.77 -1.83
N GLY A 47 9.49 6.72 -2.19
CA GLY A 47 10.51 6.57 -3.23
C GLY A 47 11.80 5.86 -2.80
N GLN A 48 11.94 5.44 -1.54
CA GLN A 48 13.21 4.90 -1.00
C GLN A 48 13.16 3.41 -0.61
N HIS A 49 12.04 2.74 -0.90
CA HIS A 49 11.79 1.38 -0.48
C HIS A 49 11.63 0.44 -1.66
N LEU A 50 12.26 -0.73 -1.58
CA LEU A 50 11.94 -1.83 -2.48
C LEU A 50 10.62 -2.46 -2.03
N ILE A 51 9.62 -2.50 -2.91
CA ILE A 51 8.32 -3.11 -2.62
C ILE A 51 8.21 -4.45 -3.35
N LYS A 52 7.70 -5.46 -2.64
CA LYS A 52 7.51 -6.81 -3.17
C LYS A 52 6.21 -7.42 -2.67
N LEU A 53 5.62 -8.30 -3.47
CA LEU A 53 4.46 -9.12 -3.12
C LEU A 53 4.81 -10.61 -3.19
N GLU A 54 4.55 -11.33 -2.10
CA GLU A 54 4.75 -12.78 -2.03
C GLU A 54 3.91 -13.51 -3.08
N GLY A 55 4.52 -14.45 -3.80
CA GLY A 55 3.90 -15.18 -4.90
C GLY A 55 3.99 -14.49 -6.27
N TYR A 56 4.38 -13.21 -6.32
CA TYR A 56 4.60 -12.45 -7.55
C TYR A 56 6.08 -12.09 -7.74
N ASP A 57 6.74 -11.67 -6.66
CA ASP A 57 8.15 -11.31 -6.66
C ASP A 57 9.01 -12.34 -5.94
N ASN A 58 10.31 -12.36 -6.26
CA ASN A 58 11.31 -13.08 -5.48
C ASN A 58 11.39 -12.48 -4.08
N THR A 59 11.44 -13.31 -3.04
CA THR A 59 11.59 -12.85 -1.65
C THR A 59 12.90 -12.08 -1.42
N PHE A 60 13.04 -11.45 -0.25
CA PHE A 60 14.31 -10.84 0.16
C PHE A 60 15.32 -11.95 0.46
N ASN A 61 16.54 -11.83 -0.09
CA ASN A 61 17.63 -12.78 0.14
C ASN A 61 18.37 -12.49 1.46
N ASP A 62 19.44 -13.24 1.70
CA ASP A 62 20.29 -13.16 2.87
C ASP A 62 21.05 -11.83 3.04
N GLU A 63 21.10 -10.97 2.02
CA GLU A 63 21.62 -9.59 2.14
C GLU A 63 20.71 -8.68 2.97
N TRP A 64 19.49 -9.11 3.29
CA TRP A 64 18.49 -8.33 4.02
C TRP A 64 18.19 -8.94 5.38
N GLU A 65 17.79 -8.08 6.29
CA GLU A 65 17.39 -8.43 7.66
C GLU A 65 15.94 -7.98 7.87
N GLN A 66 15.07 -8.92 8.24
CA GLN A 66 13.70 -8.61 8.64
C GLN A 66 13.72 -7.90 10.00
N LYS A 67 13.10 -6.72 10.07
CA LYS A 67 13.00 -5.92 11.31
C LYS A 67 11.67 -6.08 12.01
N PHE A 68 10.60 -6.30 11.26
CA PHE A 68 9.27 -6.52 11.81
C PHE A 68 8.41 -7.36 10.89
N GLU A 69 7.34 -7.90 11.46
CA GLU A 69 6.21 -8.52 10.77
C GLU A 69 4.93 -8.15 11.49
N ILE A 70 3.95 -7.62 10.75
CA ILE A 70 2.64 -7.26 11.29
C ILE A 70 1.58 -7.81 10.35
N GLU A 71 0.64 -8.56 10.91
CA GLU A 71 -0.34 -9.33 10.14
C GLU A 71 -1.78 -8.90 10.40
N GLY A 72 -2.71 -9.36 9.55
CA GLY A 72 -4.14 -9.35 9.83
C GLY A 72 -4.85 -8.04 9.50
N PHE A 73 -4.39 -7.31 8.48
CA PHE A 73 -5.12 -6.16 7.96
C PHE A 73 -6.09 -6.59 6.87
N ASN A 74 -7.32 -6.07 6.91
CA ASN A 74 -8.31 -6.42 5.90
C ASN A 74 -7.96 -5.74 4.57
N LEU A 75 -8.02 -6.50 3.49
CA LEU A 75 -7.88 -5.98 2.14
C LEU A 75 -8.83 -6.72 1.19
N LYS A 76 -9.76 -5.98 0.57
CA LYS A 76 -10.64 -6.47 -0.48
C LYS A 76 -10.06 -6.06 -1.82
N ILE A 77 -9.95 -7.02 -2.73
CA ILE A 77 -9.38 -6.82 -4.06
C ILE A 77 -10.42 -7.17 -5.11
N GLU A 78 -10.65 -6.23 -6.04
CA GLU A 78 -11.43 -6.41 -7.28
C GLU A 78 -10.68 -5.64 -8.38
N GLY A 79 -10.43 -6.31 -9.51
CA GLY A 79 -9.70 -5.76 -10.64
C GLY A 79 -8.19 -5.57 -10.41
N GLY A 80 -7.60 -6.17 -9.36
CA GLY A 80 -6.17 -6.14 -9.04
C GLY A 80 -5.77 -5.22 -7.87
N LEU A 81 -4.58 -5.46 -7.31
CA LEU A 81 -4.03 -4.70 -6.18
C LEU A 81 -3.14 -3.57 -6.69
N TRP A 82 -3.49 -2.34 -6.34
CA TRP A 82 -2.65 -1.17 -6.60
C TRP A 82 -1.84 -0.80 -5.36
N ILE A 83 -0.55 -0.57 -5.55
CA ILE A 83 0.34 0.04 -4.56
C ILE A 83 0.81 1.38 -5.14
N SER A 84 0.69 2.42 -4.33
CA SER A 84 0.71 3.81 -4.79
C SER A 84 1.28 4.72 -3.71
N ASP A 85 1.90 5.83 -4.12
CA ASP A 85 2.21 6.91 -3.19
C ASP A 85 0.90 7.49 -2.63
N ILE A 86 0.86 7.71 -1.31
CA ILE A 86 -0.33 8.24 -0.65
C ILE A 86 -0.72 9.64 -1.16
N GLY A 87 0.24 10.37 -1.73
CA GLY A 87 0.04 11.67 -2.35
C GLY A 87 -0.91 11.65 -3.55
N SER A 88 -1.06 10.52 -4.24
CA SER A 88 -2.04 10.34 -5.32
C SER A 88 -3.50 10.58 -4.85
N PHE A 89 -3.73 10.54 -3.53
CA PHE A 89 -5.03 10.83 -2.93
C PHE A 89 -5.24 12.31 -2.54
N TYR A 90 -4.25 13.21 -2.73
CA TYR A 90 -4.44 14.65 -2.54
C TYR A 90 -5.42 15.23 -3.58
N THR A 91 -5.28 14.81 -4.83
CA THR A 91 -6.20 15.10 -5.93
C THR A 91 -6.44 13.82 -6.73
N PHE A 92 -7.29 12.96 -6.19
CA PHE A 92 -7.56 11.65 -6.77
C PHE A 92 -8.16 11.78 -8.17
N ASN A 93 -7.51 11.11 -9.12
CA ASN A 93 -7.98 10.94 -10.48
C ASN A 93 -7.97 9.45 -10.83
N GLU A 94 -9.14 8.83 -10.79
CA GLU A 94 -9.32 7.41 -11.10
C GLU A 94 -8.74 7.01 -12.46
N ALA A 95 -8.87 7.87 -13.47
CA ALA A 95 -8.43 7.59 -14.83
C ALA A 95 -6.92 7.36 -14.94
N GLU A 96 -6.14 7.84 -13.97
CA GLU A 96 -4.69 7.60 -13.92
C GLU A 96 -4.37 6.15 -13.52
N PHE A 97 -5.24 5.49 -12.75
CA PHE A 97 -5.06 4.11 -12.32
C PHE A 97 -5.57 3.10 -13.35
N CYS A 98 -5.00 3.18 -14.56
CA CYS A 98 -5.23 2.23 -15.64
C CYS A 98 -3.91 1.55 -16.06
N GLY A 99 -4.03 0.36 -16.67
CA GLY A 99 -2.86 -0.43 -17.07
C GLY A 99 -2.17 -1.15 -15.90
N GLU A 100 -0.85 -1.35 -16.04
CA GLU A 100 -0.02 -2.12 -15.11
C GLU A 100 0.82 -1.26 -14.16
N ALA A 101 1.17 -0.04 -14.57
CA ALA A 101 1.93 0.90 -13.75
C ALA A 101 1.72 2.34 -14.20
N ILE A 102 1.90 3.28 -13.27
CA ILE A 102 1.98 4.71 -13.53
C ILE A 102 3.45 5.10 -13.39
N SER A 103 3.97 5.78 -14.40
CA SER A 103 5.35 6.26 -14.41
C SER A 103 5.43 7.70 -14.90
N PHE A 104 6.46 8.40 -14.46
CA PHE A 104 6.77 9.75 -14.90
C PHE A 104 8.25 9.85 -15.27
N LYS A 105 8.57 10.75 -16.21
CA LYS A 105 9.96 11.08 -16.54
C LYS A 105 10.47 12.16 -15.60
N THR A 106 11.64 11.94 -15.01
CA THR A 106 12.35 12.96 -14.24
C THR A 106 12.91 14.03 -15.17
N GLY A 107 13.36 15.16 -14.60
CA GLY A 107 14.05 16.21 -15.36
C GLY A 107 15.32 15.73 -16.08
N ASP A 108 15.92 14.65 -15.58
CA ASP A 108 17.10 13.99 -16.14
C ASP A 108 16.77 12.94 -17.21
N GLY A 109 15.48 12.70 -17.48
CA GLY A 109 15.00 11.77 -18.50
C GLY A 109 14.78 10.33 -18.03
N ASP A 110 15.08 10.02 -16.77
CA ASP A 110 14.84 8.70 -16.18
C ASP A 110 13.35 8.46 -15.95
N ILE A 111 12.90 7.21 -16.18
CA ILE A 111 11.53 6.79 -15.89
C ILE A 111 11.47 6.30 -14.45
N GLN A 112 10.68 6.99 -13.60
CA GLN A 112 10.35 6.53 -12.26
C GLN A 112 8.91 6.04 -12.22
N TYR A 113 8.71 4.85 -11.64
CA TYR A 113 7.39 4.29 -11.40
C TYR A 113 6.86 4.83 -10.07
N SER A 114 5.72 5.52 -10.10
CA SER A 114 5.05 6.04 -8.90
C SER A 114 4.05 5.04 -8.32
N ASP A 115 3.47 4.20 -9.19
CA ASP A 115 2.39 3.29 -8.83
C ASP A 115 2.47 2.03 -9.68
N PHE A 116 2.12 0.88 -9.12
CA PHE A 116 2.13 -0.39 -9.83
C PHE A 116 0.99 -1.29 -9.37
N LYS A 117 0.58 -2.18 -10.27
CA LYS A 117 -0.53 -3.08 -10.10
C LYS A 117 -0.05 -4.53 -10.11
N TYR A 118 -0.49 -5.29 -9.11
CA TYR A 118 -0.43 -6.76 -9.14
C TYR A 118 -1.76 -7.34 -9.59
N ASP A 119 -1.70 -8.34 -10.46
CA ASP A 119 -2.87 -9.09 -10.91
C ASP A 119 -3.29 -10.14 -9.87
N VAL A 120 -3.73 -9.65 -8.71
CA VAL A 120 -4.23 -10.47 -7.60
C VAL A 120 -5.69 -10.85 -7.85
N PRO A 121 -6.06 -12.15 -7.77
CA PRO A 121 -7.43 -12.59 -7.96
C PRO A 121 -8.41 -11.87 -7.02
N ALA A 122 -9.64 -11.68 -7.50
CA ALA A 122 -10.68 -11.05 -6.70
C ALA A 122 -10.98 -11.86 -5.41
N GLY A 123 -11.19 -11.13 -4.31
CA GLY A 123 -11.48 -11.74 -3.01
C GLY A 123 -11.23 -10.82 -1.82
N LYS A 124 -11.45 -11.38 -0.63
CA LYS A 124 -11.05 -10.78 0.64
C LYS A 124 -9.77 -11.45 1.12
N TYR A 125 -8.86 -10.65 1.64
CA TYR A 125 -7.55 -11.09 2.08
C TYR A 125 -7.20 -10.48 3.43
N LEU A 126 -6.51 -11.25 4.26
CA LEU A 126 -5.69 -10.72 5.34
C LEU A 126 -4.31 -10.41 4.79
N LEU A 127 -3.95 -9.13 4.84
CA LEU A 127 -2.66 -8.59 4.46
C LEU A 127 -1.70 -8.67 5.66
N SER A 128 -0.49 -9.16 5.38
CA SER A 128 0.65 -9.05 6.27
C SER A 128 1.75 -8.20 5.63
N VAL A 129 2.50 -7.49 6.49
CA VAL A 129 3.58 -6.59 6.10
C VAL A 129 4.83 -6.97 6.86
N LYS A 130 5.89 -7.29 6.13
CA LYS A 130 7.24 -7.45 6.66
C LYS A 130 8.11 -6.27 6.23
N GLY A 131 8.85 -5.70 7.17
CA GLY A 131 9.84 -4.64 6.88
C GLY A 131 11.26 -5.18 6.91
N PHE A 132 12.07 -4.76 5.94
CA PHE A 132 13.46 -5.18 5.79
C PHE A 132 14.42 -3.99 5.74
N LEU A 133 15.61 -4.16 6.34
CA LEU A 133 16.79 -3.33 6.06
C LEU A 133 17.86 -4.16 5.38
N ARG A 134 18.62 -3.53 4.49
CA ARG A 134 19.81 -4.16 3.90
C ARG A 134 20.90 -4.22 4.98
N LYS A 135 21.55 -5.38 5.15
CA LYS A 135 22.62 -5.57 6.15
C LYS A 135 23.81 -4.66 5.87
N GLU A 136 24.16 -4.50 4.61
CA GLU A 136 25.20 -3.58 4.13
C GLU A 136 24.59 -2.46 3.28
N LYS A 137 24.72 -1.21 3.71
CA LYS A 137 24.18 -0.07 2.95
C LYS A 137 24.90 0.09 1.62
N LYS A 138 24.14 0.19 0.53
CA LYS A 138 24.63 0.54 -0.80
C LYS A 138 24.39 2.01 -1.10
N GLY A 139 25.25 2.61 -1.92
CA GLY A 139 25.07 3.96 -2.42
C GLY A 139 23.87 4.08 -3.36
N PHE A 140 23.41 5.31 -3.58
CA PHE A 140 22.38 5.64 -4.57
C PHE A 140 22.73 5.03 -5.94
N PRO A 141 21.76 4.49 -6.70
CA PRO A 141 20.30 4.51 -6.48
C PRO A 141 19.73 3.29 -5.73
N ASN A 142 20.57 2.48 -5.09
CA ASN A 142 20.10 1.21 -4.52
C ASN A 142 19.22 1.43 -3.28
N PRO A 143 18.03 0.78 -3.20
CA PRO A 143 17.22 0.82 -1.99
C PRO A 143 17.93 0.06 -0.84
N ASN A 144 17.89 0.66 0.34
CA ASN A 144 18.48 0.11 1.57
C ASN A 144 17.41 -0.36 2.58
N SER A 145 16.15 -0.22 2.22
CA SER A 145 15.00 -0.73 2.97
C SER A 145 13.95 -1.25 2.00
N GLY A 146 13.06 -2.10 2.50
CA GLY A 146 12.00 -2.65 1.68
C GLY A 146 10.86 -3.26 2.47
N PHE A 147 9.76 -3.52 1.76
CA PHE A 147 8.56 -4.15 2.31
C PHE A 147 8.20 -5.38 1.48
N LEU A 148 7.89 -6.48 2.17
CA LEU A 148 7.26 -7.65 1.58
C LEU A 148 5.82 -7.72 2.09
N PHE A 149 4.88 -7.71 1.16
CA PHE A 149 3.48 -7.94 1.43
C PHE A 149 3.13 -9.41 1.18
N SER A 150 2.26 -9.97 2.00
CA SER A 150 1.65 -11.28 1.74
C SER A 150 0.15 -11.24 1.97
N LEU A 151 -0.56 -12.09 1.25
CA LEU A 151 -2.03 -12.10 1.18
C LEU A 151 -2.55 -13.50 1.47
N VAL A 152 -3.37 -13.63 2.52
CA VAL A 152 -4.08 -14.87 2.83
C VAL A 152 -5.56 -14.68 2.53
N LYS A 153 -6.11 -15.45 1.58
CA LYS A 153 -7.52 -15.34 1.19
C LYS A 153 -8.42 -15.81 2.33
N VAL A 154 -9.53 -15.10 2.54
CA VAL A 154 -10.55 -15.41 3.55
C VAL A 154 -11.96 -15.25 2.96
N ASP A 155 -12.93 -15.98 3.50
CA ASP A 155 -14.34 -15.87 3.05
C ASP A 155 -14.99 -14.58 3.58
N GLU A 156 -14.66 -14.20 4.81
CA GLU A 156 -15.15 -13.00 5.48
C GLU A 156 -14.12 -12.37 6.41
N PHE A 157 -14.33 -11.08 6.70
CA PHE A 157 -13.52 -10.37 7.67
C PHE A 157 -14.13 -10.51 9.06
N SER A 158 -13.32 -10.93 10.03
CA SER A 158 -13.67 -10.93 11.45
C SER A 158 -12.92 -9.81 12.16
N GLY A 159 -13.63 -8.72 12.48
CA GLY A 159 -13.02 -7.51 13.02
C GLY A 159 -12.16 -6.76 11.99
N PHE A 160 -11.33 -5.83 12.48
CA PHE A 160 -10.36 -5.11 11.68
C PHE A 160 -9.25 -4.51 12.55
N LYS A 161 -8.07 -4.30 11.97
CA LYS A 161 -6.96 -3.55 12.57
C LYS A 161 -6.85 -2.18 11.91
N ASN A 162 -6.44 -1.16 12.65
CA ASN A 162 -6.20 0.16 12.10
C ASN A 162 -4.68 0.43 12.01
N PRO A 163 -4.08 0.47 10.80
CA PRO A 163 -2.63 0.66 10.62
C PRO A 163 -2.13 2.05 11.03
N ARG A 164 -3.01 2.98 11.42
CA ARG A 164 -2.63 4.29 11.95
C ARG A 164 -2.63 4.36 13.48
N GLU A 165 -2.91 3.26 14.17
CA GLU A 165 -2.73 3.20 15.63
C GLU A 165 -1.25 3.23 15.98
N ASP A 166 -0.89 3.94 17.05
CA ASP A 166 0.50 4.15 17.45
C ASP A 166 1.23 2.86 17.88
N ILE A 167 0.48 1.76 18.08
CA ILE A 167 1.03 0.42 18.32
C ILE A 167 1.74 -0.16 17.09
N TYR A 168 1.49 0.38 15.89
CA TYR A 168 2.12 -0.05 14.66
C TYR A 168 3.18 0.96 14.21
N ASN A 169 4.43 0.51 14.16
CA ASN A 169 5.51 1.25 13.52
C ASN A 169 5.92 0.54 12.23
N PHE A 170 5.57 1.12 11.09
CA PHE A 170 6.00 0.62 9.78
C PHE A 170 7.27 1.30 9.27
N ASN A 171 7.78 2.32 9.97
CA ASN A 171 9.01 2.99 9.57
C ASN A 171 10.21 2.11 9.94
N VAL A 172 10.56 1.25 8.99
CA VAL A 172 11.69 0.31 9.09
C VAL A 172 13.04 1.01 9.26
N THR A 173 13.18 2.27 8.82
CA THR A 173 14.44 3.02 8.95
C THR A 173 14.67 3.57 10.37
N ASN A 174 13.67 3.51 11.24
CA ASN A 174 13.77 3.90 12.64
C ASN A 174 14.00 2.69 13.57
N MET A 175 14.21 1.48 13.02
CA MET A 175 14.35 0.22 13.76
C MET A 175 15.77 -0.33 13.75
#